data_AF-A0A8S9W8D7-F1
#
_entry.id   AF-A0A8S9W8D7-F1
#
_cell.length_a   1.000
_cell.length_b   1.000
_cell.length_c   1.000
_cell.angle_alpha   90.00
_cell.angle_beta   90.00
_cell.angle_gamma   90.00
#
_symmetry.space_group_name_H-M   'P 1'
#
loop_
_entity.id
_entity.type
_entity.pdbx_description
1 polymer ?
#
loop_
_entity_poly.entity_id
_entity_poly.type
_entity_poly.pdbx_seq_one_letter_code
_entity_poly.pdbx_strand_id
1 'polypeptide(L)'
;SDNYILFIDGIDIRPTFVPYDDYLECIKGLANAVWSINTDFFSSIRDSQGRMRVVLLIRPDIFQSLELQNQNNKIRDNSVLLDWRTTYPIYRQSAIFKMADTLLKSQQKTDLGLGEAWDYYFPYDSPNVISPQKFPSSFINFMRHSYYRPRDIVTMLNVLQENFIELGSDINRVFSEKDFDDPYFKRKIADYLLGEVKDHLSFYYSSEDYESFLKFFEYLNGAFRFTYAEYISAYSEFEEYLHDNSKEKPPYFETPDKFLQFLYDLNIICYIEDTHDESFIRWCFRERNYSNISPKVKTKSRYEIHYGIQKALNVGKRIY
;
A
#
# COMPACT_ATOMS: atom_id res chain seq x y z
N SER A 1 -9.60 3.81 37.88
CA SER A 1 -10.02 2.52 37.30
C SER A 1 -9.61 2.51 35.87
N ASP A 2 -8.84 1.53 35.47
CA ASP A 2 -8.10 1.58 34.22
C ASP A 2 -8.86 0.82 33.14
N ASN A 3 -8.84 1.35 31.92
CA ASN A 3 -9.34 0.66 30.75
C ASN A 3 -8.21 -0.17 30.16
N TYR A 4 -8.48 -1.44 29.85
CA TYR A 4 -7.50 -2.35 29.27
C TYR A 4 -7.91 -2.74 27.85
N ILE A 5 -7.00 -2.55 26.91
CA ILE A 5 -7.20 -2.95 25.51
C ILE A 5 -6.07 -3.90 25.15
N LEU A 6 -6.42 -5.15 24.84
CA LEU A 6 -5.49 -6.17 24.35
C LEU A 6 -5.49 -6.16 22.83
N PHE A 7 -4.36 -5.84 22.22
CA PHE A 7 -4.18 -5.93 20.77
C PHE A 7 -3.55 -7.28 20.41
N ILE A 8 -4.12 -7.95 19.42
CA ILE A 8 -3.56 -9.15 18.78
C ILE A 8 -3.12 -8.75 17.38
N ASP A 9 -1.84 -8.92 17.09
CA ASP A 9 -1.17 -8.51 15.85
C ASP A 9 -0.38 -9.68 15.24
N GLY A 10 0.08 -9.53 14.00
CA GLY A 10 0.93 -10.49 13.30
C GLY A 10 0.20 -11.74 12.78
N ILE A 11 -1.13 -11.71 12.75
CA ILE A 11 -1.96 -12.81 12.22
C ILE A 11 -1.89 -12.90 10.69
N ASP A 12 -1.37 -11.87 10.03
CA ASP A 12 -1.12 -11.82 8.59
C ASP A 12 0.21 -12.45 8.18
N ILE A 13 0.89 -13.14 9.10
CA ILE A 13 2.11 -13.90 8.83
C ILE A 13 1.78 -15.39 8.98
N ARG A 14 1.56 -16.06 7.84
CA ARG A 14 1.29 -17.50 7.80
C ARG A 14 2.61 -18.28 7.92
N PRO A 15 2.75 -19.20 8.89
CA PRO A 15 3.89 -20.10 8.92
C PRO A 15 3.92 -20.99 7.67
N THR A 16 5.07 -21.12 7.02
CA THR A 16 5.20 -21.79 5.71
C THR A 16 4.78 -23.27 5.69
N PHE A 17 4.79 -23.93 6.86
CA PHE A 17 4.39 -25.33 7.02
C PHE A 17 2.89 -25.52 7.24
N VAL A 18 2.11 -24.44 7.43
CA VAL A 18 0.66 -24.50 7.63
C VAL A 18 -0.04 -24.20 6.30
N PRO A 19 -0.89 -25.10 5.78
CA PRO A 19 -1.70 -24.83 4.60
C PRO A 19 -2.55 -23.57 4.74
N TYR A 20 -2.78 -22.89 3.61
CA TYR A 20 -3.58 -21.65 3.58
C TYR A 20 -4.96 -21.81 4.25
N ASP A 21 -5.72 -22.82 3.82
CA ASP A 21 -7.10 -23.03 4.27
C ASP A 21 -7.16 -23.36 5.77
N ASP A 22 -6.23 -24.17 6.27
CA ASP A 22 -6.12 -24.50 7.70
C ASP A 22 -5.80 -23.25 8.53
N TYR A 23 -4.89 -22.40 8.03
CA TYR A 23 -4.54 -21.15 8.70
C TYR A 23 -5.72 -20.17 8.70
N LEU A 24 -6.47 -20.08 7.61
CA LEU A 24 -7.64 -19.22 7.49
C LEU A 24 -8.74 -19.64 8.47
N GLU A 25 -9.03 -20.93 8.61
CA GLU A 25 -9.98 -21.44 9.60
C GLU A 25 -9.53 -21.15 11.05
N CYS A 26 -8.21 -21.18 11.32
CA CYS A 26 -7.67 -20.74 12.61
C CYS A 26 -7.94 -19.25 12.88
N ILE A 27 -7.69 -18.36 11.91
CA ILE A 27 -7.98 -16.93 12.05
C ILE A 27 -9.48 -16.69 12.22
N LYS A 28 -10.32 -17.44 11.50
CA LYS A 28 -11.78 -17.36 11.60
C LYS A 28 -12.28 -17.75 13.00
N GLY A 29 -11.72 -18.83 13.56
CA GLY A 29 -11.95 -19.23 14.95
C GLY A 29 -11.56 -18.12 15.93
N LEU A 30 -10.37 -17.54 15.76
CA LEU A 30 -9.88 -16.43 16.57
C LEU A 30 -10.79 -15.20 16.47
N ALA A 31 -11.19 -14.79 15.26
CA ALA A 31 -12.07 -13.65 15.04
C ALA A 31 -13.44 -13.84 15.72
N ASN A 32 -13.99 -15.06 15.67
CA ASN A 32 -15.23 -15.40 16.36
C ASN A 32 -15.07 -15.40 17.90
N ALA A 33 -13.94 -15.87 18.42
CA ALA A 33 -13.65 -15.83 19.85
C ALA A 33 -13.49 -14.39 20.35
N VAL A 34 -12.74 -13.55 19.63
CA VAL A 34 -12.59 -12.11 19.94
C VAL A 34 -13.94 -11.41 19.89
N TRP A 35 -14.78 -11.74 18.91
CA TRP A 35 -16.14 -11.22 18.82
C TRP A 35 -16.95 -11.60 20.07
N SER A 36 -17.07 -12.89 20.38
CA SER A 36 -17.86 -13.38 21.51
C SER A 36 -17.38 -12.84 22.86
N ILE A 37 -16.06 -12.74 23.06
CA ILE A 37 -15.51 -12.13 24.28
C ILE A 37 -15.93 -10.67 24.42
N ASN A 38 -15.87 -9.87 23.35
CA ASN A 38 -16.24 -8.46 23.40
C ASN A 38 -17.76 -8.25 23.54
N THR A 39 -18.56 -9.03 22.80
CA THR A 39 -20.01 -8.80 22.70
C THR A 39 -20.81 -9.53 23.77
N ASP A 40 -20.35 -10.69 24.23
CA ASP A 40 -21.13 -11.58 25.10
C ASP A 40 -20.57 -11.56 26.52
N PHE A 41 -19.24 -11.65 26.67
CA PHE A 41 -18.61 -11.71 27.99
C PHE A 41 -18.38 -10.33 28.60
N PHE A 42 -17.55 -9.47 27.97
CA PHE A 42 -17.22 -8.15 28.54
C PHE A 42 -18.43 -7.22 28.66
N SER A 43 -19.40 -7.32 27.75
CA SER A 43 -20.63 -6.54 27.82
C SER A 43 -21.51 -6.92 29.03
N SER A 44 -21.40 -8.16 29.52
CA SER A 44 -22.17 -8.66 30.66
C SER A 44 -21.64 -8.18 32.01
N ILE A 45 -20.39 -7.69 32.07
CA ILE A 45 -19.76 -7.19 33.29
C ILE A 45 -20.30 -5.79 33.61
N ARG A 46 -21.38 -5.75 34.39
CA ARG A 46 -22.02 -4.52 34.88
C ARG A 46 -21.27 -3.95 36.09
N ASP A 47 -21.47 -2.66 36.36
CA ASP A 47 -20.96 -1.95 37.54
C ASP A 47 -19.44 -1.89 37.70
N SER A 48 -18.68 -2.30 36.67
CA SER A 48 -17.24 -2.09 36.61
C SER A 48 -16.92 -0.64 36.23
N GLN A 49 -15.94 -0.04 36.92
CA GLN A 49 -15.49 1.33 36.66
C GLN A 49 -14.53 1.44 35.46
N GLY A 50 -14.07 0.31 34.91
CA GLY A 50 -13.15 0.25 33.77
C GLY A 50 -13.64 -0.77 32.74
N ARG A 51 -13.22 -0.62 31.48
CA ARG A 51 -13.63 -1.50 30.38
C ARG A 51 -12.47 -2.34 29.86
N MET A 52 -12.77 -3.57 29.47
CA MET A 52 -11.86 -4.45 28.75
C MET A 52 -12.29 -4.60 27.30
N ARG A 53 -11.34 -4.62 26.38
CA ARG A 53 -11.56 -4.93 24.95
C ARG A 53 -10.42 -5.76 24.41
N VAL A 54 -10.73 -6.71 23.53
CA VAL A 54 -9.73 -7.39 22.70
C VAL A 54 -9.89 -6.88 21.26
N VAL A 55 -8.79 -6.49 20.63
CA VAL A 55 -8.78 -5.92 19.27
C VAL A 55 -7.88 -6.78 18.40
N LEU A 56 -8.43 -7.25 17.28
CA LEU A 56 -7.69 -7.97 16.27
C LEU A 56 -7.20 -6.98 15.20
N LEU A 57 -5.90 -6.90 14.99
CA LEU A 57 -5.32 -6.16 13.87
C LEU A 57 -5.28 -7.10 12.66
N ILE A 58 -6.10 -6.80 11.65
CA ILE A 58 -6.28 -7.65 10.48
C ILE A 58 -6.26 -6.82 9.21
N ARG A 59 -5.63 -7.35 8.17
CA ARG A 59 -5.67 -6.72 6.85
C ARG A 59 -7.06 -6.85 6.22
N PRO A 60 -7.51 -5.84 5.43
CA PRO A 60 -8.83 -5.86 4.83
C PRO A 60 -9.11 -7.07 3.91
N ASP A 61 -8.09 -7.53 3.18
CA ASP A 61 -8.20 -8.68 2.28
C ASP A 61 -8.38 -9.99 3.05
N ILE A 62 -7.60 -10.23 4.11
CA ILE A 62 -7.77 -11.39 5.00
C ILE A 62 -9.16 -11.35 5.65
N PHE A 63 -9.60 -10.19 6.14
CA PHE A 63 -10.92 -10.03 6.76
C PHE A 63 -12.06 -10.43 5.80
N GLN A 64 -11.94 -10.09 4.52
CA GLN A 64 -12.91 -10.49 3.50
C GLN A 64 -12.95 -12.01 3.34
N SER A 65 -11.79 -12.66 3.29
CA SER A 65 -11.66 -14.12 3.19
C SER A 65 -12.22 -14.89 4.38
N LEU A 66 -12.42 -14.28 5.56
CA LEU A 66 -12.99 -14.95 6.73
C LEU A 66 -14.49 -15.27 6.59
N GLU A 67 -15.19 -14.65 5.64
CA GLU A 67 -16.63 -14.85 5.36
C GLU A 67 -17.51 -14.82 6.62
N LEU A 68 -17.23 -13.89 7.54
CA LEU A 68 -17.96 -13.78 8.80
C LEU A 68 -19.43 -13.39 8.54
N GLN A 69 -20.36 -13.96 9.31
CA GLN A 69 -21.76 -13.50 9.26
C GLN A 69 -21.87 -12.02 9.62
N ASN A 70 -22.71 -11.28 8.89
CA ASN A 70 -22.95 -9.83 9.05
C ASN A 70 -21.68 -8.96 8.96
N GLN A 71 -20.73 -9.32 8.08
CA GLN A 71 -19.47 -8.60 7.85
C GLN A 71 -19.63 -7.07 7.80
N ASN A 72 -20.59 -6.53 7.05
CA ASN A 72 -20.79 -5.08 6.93
C ASN A 72 -21.08 -4.39 8.28
N ASN A 73 -21.93 -4.98 9.12
CA ASN A 73 -22.22 -4.44 10.45
C ASN A 73 -21.02 -4.60 11.39
N LYS A 74 -20.28 -5.71 11.28
CA LYS A 74 -19.05 -5.92 12.06
C LYS A 74 -17.98 -4.88 11.71
N ILE A 75 -17.81 -4.56 10.42
CA ILE A 75 -16.89 -3.51 9.99
C ILE A 75 -17.38 -2.14 10.47
N ARG A 76 -18.63 -1.77 10.21
CA ARG A 76 -19.11 -0.41 10.50
C ARG A 76 -19.19 -0.11 12.00
N ASP A 77 -19.70 -1.05 12.79
CA ASP A 77 -20.10 -0.79 14.17
C ASP A 77 -19.06 -1.29 15.20
N ASN A 78 -18.16 -2.19 14.79
CA ASN A 78 -17.22 -2.88 15.71
C ASN A 78 -15.77 -2.95 15.19
N SER A 79 -15.44 -2.21 14.13
CA SER A 79 -14.06 -2.11 13.65
C SER A 79 -13.63 -0.65 13.51
N VAL A 80 -12.32 -0.44 13.50
CA VAL A 80 -11.71 0.84 13.17
C VAL A 80 -10.85 0.62 11.94
N LEU A 81 -11.30 1.13 10.80
CA LEU A 81 -10.48 1.19 9.59
C LEU A 81 -9.50 2.36 9.73
N LEU A 82 -8.20 2.05 9.74
CA LEU A 82 -7.16 3.06 9.73
C LEU A 82 -7.08 3.69 8.34
N ASP A 83 -7.49 4.95 8.24
CA ASP A 83 -7.50 5.72 6.99
C ASP A 83 -6.45 6.84 7.02
N TRP A 84 -5.39 6.65 6.24
CA TRP A 84 -4.30 7.63 6.08
C TRP A 84 -4.42 8.42 4.77
N ARG A 85 -5.51 8.21 4.02
CA ARG A 85 -5.68 8.83 2.70
C ARG A 85 -5.78 10.35 2.83
N THR A 86 -5.28 11.01 1.81
CA THR A 86 -5.44 12.46 1.63
C THR A 86 -5.39 12.81 0.15
N THR A 87 -5.70 14.06 -0.17
CA THR A 87 -5.54 14.62 -1.51
C THR A 87 -4.48 15.71 -1.50
N TYR A 88 -4.00 16.08 -2.69
CA TYR A 88 -2.97 17.11 -2.83
C TYR A 88 -3.39 18.49 -2.29
N PRO A 89 -4.67 18.93 -2.35
CA PRO A 89 -5.06 20.20 -1.74
C PRO A 89 -5.09 20.22 -0.21
N ILE A 90 -5.34 19.08 0.46
CA ILE A 90 -5.56 19.04 1.93
C ILE A 90 -4.49 18.27 2.71
N TYR A 91 -3.41 17.80 2.06
CA TYR A 91 -2.42 16.94 2.70
C TYR A 91 -1.84 17.54 3.99
N ARG A 92 -1.65 18.86 4.09
CA ARG A 92 -1.12 19.49 5.30
C ARG A 92 -1.98 19.27 6.55
N GLN A 93 -3.28 19.04 6.37
CA GLN A 93 -4.22 18.81 7.48
C GLN A 93 -4.34 17.31 7.82
N SER A 94 -3.83 16.44 6.95
CA SER A 94 -3.93 14.99 7.06
C SER A 94 -3.12 14.42 8.22
N ALA A 95 -3.56 13.26 8.72
CA ALA A 95 -2.86 12.55 9.78
C ALA A 95 -1.47 12.08 9.34
N ILE A 96 -1.30 11.67 8.07
CA ILE A 96 -0.02 11.19 7.55
C ILE A 96 1.02 12.31 7.48
N PHE A 97 0.64 13.54 7.11
CA PHE A 97 1.54 14.69 7.13
C PHE A 97 1.91 15.08 8.56
N LYS A 98 0.91 15.14 9.46
CA LYS A 98 1.15 15.45 10.89
C LYS A 98 2.12 14.45 11.51
N MET A 99 2.00 13.17 11.18
CA MET A 99 2.92 12.13 11.64
C MET A 99 4.35 12.38 11.15
N ALA A 100 4.52 12.65 9.85
CA ALA A 100 5.82 12.91 9.25
C ALA A 100 6.50 14.17 9.81
N ASP A 101 5.76 15.27 9.93
CA ASP A 101 6.25 16.51 10.52
C ASP A 101 6.58 16.34 12.01
N THR A 102 5.75 15.61 12.76
CA THR A 102 6.02 15.31 14.18
C THR A 102 7.30 14.51 14.35
N LEU A 103 7.58 13.55 13.45
CA LEU A 103 8.82 12.77 13.47
C LEU A 103 10.04 13.69 13.32
N LEU A 104 10.01 14.61 12.36
CA LEU A 104 11.10 15.57 12.15
C LEU A 104 11.22 16.58 13.31
N LYS A 105 10.08 17.11 13.78
CA LYS A 105 9.98 18.03 14.91
C LYS A 105 10.54 17.44 16.20
N SER A 106 10.26 16.16 16.47
CA SER A 106 10.65 15.48 17.72
C SER A 106 12.17 15.44 17.95
N GLN A 107 12.95 15.58 16.88
CA GLN A 107 14.42 15.58 16.93
C GLN A 107 15.01 17.00 17.07
N GLN A 108 14.16 18.04 17.12
CA GLN A 108 14.59 19.43 17.19
C GLN A 108 14.62 19.93 18.64
N LYS A 109 15.56 20.84 18.94
CA LYS A 109 15.67 21.48 20.26
C LYS A 109 14.63 22.58 20.48
N THR A 110 14.08 23.12 19.39
CA THR A 110 13.11 24.22 19.39
C THR A 110 11.69 23.68 19.26
N ASP A 111 10.74 24.29 19.95
CA ASP A 111 9.33 23.99 19.74
C ASP A 111 8.86 24.63 18.43
N LEU A 112 8.70 23.80 17.40
CA LEU A 112 8.27 24.21 16.06
C LEU A 112 6.75 24.06 15.88
N GLY A 113 6.13 24.97 15.15
CA GLY A 113 4.75 24.84 14.69
C GLY A 113 4.56 23.66 13.72
N LEU A 114 3.31 23.24 13.51
CA LEU A 114 2.99 22.18 12.55
C LEU A 114 3.41 22.60 11.13
N GLY A 115 4.24 21.77 10.50
CA GLY A 115 4.75 21.93 9.14
C GLY A 115 6.06 22.72 9.06
N GLU A 116 6.49 23.39 10.13
CA GLU A 116 7.74 24.17 10.11
C GLU A 116 8.97 23.28 9.98
N ALA A 117 8.97 22.11 10.65
CA ALA A 117 10.07 21.16 10.53
C ALA A 117 10.14 20.59 9.11
N TRP A 118 8.99 20.21 8.55
CA TRP A 118 8.91 19.73 7.17
C TRP A 118 9.42 20.78 6.16
N ASP A 119 8.93 22.02 6.27
CA ASP A 119 9.24 23.10 5.34
C ASP A 119 10.71 23.50 5.39
N TYR A 120 11.37 23.35 6.54
CA TYR A 120 12.80 23.56 6.67
C TYR A 120 13.63 22.54 5.88
N TYR A 121 13.33 21.25 6.03
CA TYR A 121 14.10 20.18 5.37
C TYR A 121 13.75 20.00 3.89
N PHE A 122 12.52 20.32 3.49
CA PHE A 122 12.01 20.15 2.13
C PHE A 122 11.43 21.45 1.54
N PRO A 123 12.24 22.53 1.40
CA PRO A 123 11.78 23.87 1.00
C PRO A 123 11.62 24.00 -0.52
N TYR A 124 10.91 23.06 -1.15
CA TYR A 124 10.64 23.10 -2.58
C TYR A 124 9.20 22.72 -2.91
N ASP A 125 8.74 23.22 -4.04
CA ASP A 125 7.46 22.84 -4.62
C ASP A 125 7.64 21.70 -5.61
N SER A 126 6.81 20.68 -5.47
CA SER A 126 6.66 19.65 -6.49
C SER A 126 5.63 20.14 -7.50
N PRO A 127 5.89 20.02 -8.82
CA PRO A 127 4.98 20.54 -9.84
C PRO A 127 3.62 19.84 -9.73
N ASN A 128 2.61 20.57 -9.27
CA ASN A 128 1.21 20.19 -9.39
C ASN A 128 0.51 21.27 -10.21
N VAL A 129 0.38 21.01 -11.52
CA VAL A 129 -0.11 21.96 -12.53
C VAL A 129 -1.56 22.39 -12.27
N ILE A 130 -2.32 21.62 -11.48
CA ILE A 130 -3.77 21.78 -11.32
C ILE A 130 -4.15 22.68 -10.14
N SER A 131 -3.27 22.89 -9.15
CA SER A 131 -3.60 23.71 -7.97
C SER A 131 -2.36 24.39 -7.38
N PRO A 132 -2.16 25.71 -7.63
CA PRO A 132 -1.09 26.46 -6.97
C PRO A 132 -1.29 26.43 -5.46
N GLN A 133 -0.24 26.01 -4.73
CA GLN A 133 -0.25 25.90 -3.28
C GLN A 133 0.40 27.13 -2.63
N LYS A 134 -0.09 27.53 -1.46
CA LYS A 134 0.46 28.66 -0.68
C LYS A 134 1.82 28.34 -0.05
N PHE A 135 2.12 27.06 0.15
CA PHE A 135 3.32 26.57 0.82
C PHE A 135 3.97 25.45 0.01
N PRO A 136 5.28 25.17 0.23
CA PRO A 136 6.00 24.09 -0.43
C PRO A 136 5.19 22.78 -0.41
N SER A 137 5.03 22.20 -1.59
CA SER A 137 4.25 21.00 -1.84
C SER A 137 5.10 19.73 -1.95
N SER A 138 6.35 19.76 -1.48
CA SER A 138 7.32 18.66 -1.49
C SER A 138 6.78 17.32 -0.97
N PHE A 139 5.85 17.33 -0.01
CA PHE A 139 5.19 16.12 0.49
C PHE A 139 4.45 15.34 -0.62
N ILE A 140 4.02 16.00 -1.69
CA ILE A 140 3.39 15.34 -2.85
C ILE A 140 4.33 14.30 -3.47
N ASN A 141 5.65 14.54 -3.50
CA ASN A 141 6.60 13.54 -4.02
C ASN A 141 6.64 12.29 -3.13
N PHE A 142 6.53 12.45 -1.80
CA PHE A 142 6.37 11.30 -0.91
C PHE A 142 5.11 10.50 -1.22
N MET A 143 4.00 11.20 -1.49
CA MET A 143 2.73 10.56 -1.84
C MET A 143 2.85 9.83 -3.20
N ARG A 144 3.46 10.42 -4.22
CA ARG A 144 3.61 9.81 -5.56
C ARG A 144 4.38 8.49 -5.55
N HIS A 145 5.33 8.34 -4.63
CA HIS A 145 6.21 7.18 -4.53
C HIS A 145 5.82 6.21 -3.41
N SER A 146 4.66 6.38 -2.76
CA SER A 146 4.20 5.51 -1.67
C SER A 146 2.74 5.09 -1.83
N TYR A 147 2.30 4.10 -1.04
CA TYR A 147 0.90 3.69 -0.96
C TYR A 147 0.12 4.46 0.14
N TYR A 148 0.60 5.64 0.50
CA TYR A 148 0.01 6.53 1.51
C TYR A 148 -0.03 5.87 2.89
N ARG A 149 0.99 5.06 3.20
CA ARG A 149 1.15 4.41 4.51
C ARG A 149 2.22 5.14 5.33
N PRO A 150 2.03 5.30 6.65
CA PRO A 150 3.05 5.91 7.52
C PRO A 150 4.44 5.29 7.36
N ARG A 151 4.50 3.95 7.30
CA ARG A 151 5.76 3.20 7.13
C ARG A 151 6.49 3.59 5.85
N ASP A 152 5.78 3.75 4.74
CA ASP A 152 6.39 4.15 3.47
C ASP A 152 7.07 5.52 3.58
N ILE A 153 6.43 6.49 4.25
CA ILE A 153 7.01 7.82 4.48
C ILE A 153 8.28 7.73 5.33
N VAL A 154 8.25 6.94 6.41
CA VAL A 154 9.41 6.72 7.28
C VAL A 154 10.56 6.09 6.49
N THR A 155 10.29 5.05 5.69
CA THR A 155 11.30 4.41 4.84
C THR A 155 11.90 5.41 3.85
N MET A 156 11.07 6.24 3.21
CA MET A 156 11.55 7.27 2.29
C MET A 156 12.45 8.30 2.98
N LEU A 157 12.10 8.74 4.19
CA LEU A 157 12.94 9.65 4.98
C LEU A 157 14.28 9.00 5.34
N ASN A 158 14.27 7.73 5.76
CA ASN A 158 15.51 6.99 6.08
C ASN A 158 16.40 6.85 4.84
N VAL A 159 15.85 6.48 3.69
CA VAL A 159 16.60 6.36 2.43
C VAL A 159 17.22 7.70 2.01
N LEU A 160 16.47 8.80 2.15
CA LEU A 160 17.00 10.14 1.88
C LEU A 160 18.14 10.51 2.83
N GLN A 161 17.99 10.20 4.12
CA GLN A 161 19.03 10.43 5.12
C GLN A 161 20.29 9.61 4.85
N GLU A 162 20.16 8.32 4.55
CA GLU A 162 21.28 7.45 4.19
C GLU A 162 22.03 8.00 2.97
N ASN A 163 21.31 8.30 1.88
CA ASN A 163 21.91 8.82 0.66
C ASN A 163 22.60 10.18 0.91
N PHE A 164 22.03 11.04 1.76
CA PHE A 164 22.63 12.31 2.14
C PHE A 164 23.99 12.13 2.84
N ILE A 165 24.07 11.17 3.77
CA ILE A 165 25.28 10.84 4.52
C ILE A 165 26.33 10.20 3.61
N GLU A 166 25.95 9.23 2.77
CA GLU A 166 26.86 8.53 1.86
C GLU A 166 27.50 9.46 0.83
N LEU A 167 26.76 10.46 0.34
CA LEU A 167 27.27 11.45 -0.60
C LEU A 167 28.19 12.51 0.04
N GLY A 168 28.35 12.50 1.37
CA GLY A 168 29.14 13.50 2.08
C GLY A 168 28.61 14.92 1.90
N SER A 169 27.28 15.06 1.87
CA SER A 169 26.62 16.35 1.61
C SER A 169 26.94 17.39 2.69
N ASP A 170 26.95 18.67 2.31
CA ASP A 170 27.05 19.79 3.27
C ASP A 170 25.95 19.68 4.33
N ILE A 171 26.30 19.81 5.61
CA ILE A 171 25.37 19.74 6.74
C ILE A 171 24.22 20.77 6.65
N ASN A 172 24.42 21.87 5.92
CA ASN A 172 23.40 22.89 5.70
C ASN A 172 22.53 22.63 4.46
N ARG A 173 22.79 21.56 3.71
CA ARG A 173 22.02 21.21 2.52
C ARG A 173 20.63 20.74 2.93
N VAL A 174 19.63 21.26 2.22
CA VAL A 174 18.23 20.84 2.28
C VAL A 174 17.89 19.93 1.10
N PHE A 175 16.82 19.15 1.23
CA PHE A 175 16.38 18.26 0.15
C PHE A 175 15.67 19.03 -0.96
N SER A 176 15.73 18.46 -2.16
CA SER A 176 15.14 19.00 -3.38
C SER A 176 14.40 17.92 -4.16
N GLU A 177 13.64 18.30 -5.19
CA GLU A 177 13.01 17.33 -6.10
C GLU A 177 14.04 16.38 -6.75
N LYS A 178 15.27 16.83 -7.00
CA LYS A 178 16.34 16.02 -7.60
C LYS A 178 16.73 14.82 -6.74
N ASP A 179 16.55 14.90 -5.43
CA ASP A 179 16.83 13.80 -4.50
C ASP A 179 15.86 12.62 -4.70
N PHE A 180 14.64 12.90 -5.16
CA PHE A 180 13.66 11.89 -5.54
C PHE A 180 13.93 11.33 -6.92
N ASP A 181 14.55 12.12 -7.79
CA ASP A 181 14.93 11.70 -9.13
C ASP A 181 16.20 10.85 -9.18
N ASP A 182 16.97 10.87 -8.09
CA ASP A 182 18.19 10.11 -7.94
C ASP A 182 17.99 8.61 -8.20
N PRO A 183 18.83 7.98 -9.04
CA PRO A 183 18.74 6.56 -9.32
C PRO A 183 18.87 5.64 -8.09
N TYR A 184 19.67 6.00 -7.09
CA TYR A 184 19.83 5.18 -5.88
C TYR A 184 18.57 5.27 -5.02
N PHE A 185 18.02 6.48 -4.82
CA PHE A 185 16.74 6.67 -4.15
C PHE A 185 15.63 5.83 -4.81
N LYS A 186 15.42 6.01 -6.12
CA LYS A 186 14.40 5.26 -6.87
C LYS A 186 14.56 3.75 -6.79
N ARG A 187 15.81 3.24 -6.71
CA ARG A 187 16.07 1.80 -6.58
C ARG A 187 15.71 1.30 -5.19
N LYS A 188 16.23 1.93 -4.13
CA LYS A 188 15.94 1.55 -2.74
C LYS A 188 14.43 1.55 -2.45
N ILE A 189 13.68 2.54 -2.95
CA ILE A 189 12.22 2.59 -2.81
C ILE A 189 11.52 1.48 -3.59
N ALA A 190 11.94 1.22 -4.83
CA ALA A 190 11.34 0.15 -5.63
C ALA A 190 11.58 -1.23 -5.02
N ASP A 191 12.79 -1.48 -4.50
CA ASP A 191 13.14 -2.72 -3.81
C ASP A 191 12.32 -2.90 -2.52
N TYR A 192 12.14 -1.82 -1.74
CA TYR A 192 11.28 -1.84 -0.55
C TYR A 192 9.82 -2.15 -0.88
N LEU A 193 9.22 -1.44 -1.85
CA LEU A 193 7.82 -1.67 -2.22
C LEU A 193 7.60 -3.06 -2.82
N LEU A 194 8.56 -3.55 -3.60
CA LEU A 194 8.50 -4.90 -4.13
C LEU A 194 8.66 -5.95 -3.02
N GLY A 195 9.50 -5.69 -2.01
CA GLY A 195 9.58 -6.49 -0.80
C GLY A 195 8.24 -6.57 -0.06
N GLU A 196 7.54 -5.45 0.10
CA GLU A 196 6.20 -5.41 0.71
C GLU A 196 5.17 -6.21 -0.11
N VAL A 197 5.27 -6.19 -1.45
CA VAL A 197 4.46 -7.06 -2.32
C VAL A 197 4.80 -8.53 -2.09
N LYS A 198 6.08 -8.89 -2.02
CA LYS A 198 6.52 -10.27 -1.76
C LYS A 198 6.00 -10.78 -0.42
N ASP A 199 6.11 -9.97 0.64
CA ASP A 199 5.62 -10.32 1.97
C ASP A 199 4.10 -10.52 1.96
N HIS A 200 3.37 -9.62 1.27
CA HIS A 200 1.92 -9.78 1.08
C HIS A 200 1.57 -11.09 0.38
N LEU A 201 2.34 -11.49 -0.64
CA LEU A 201 2.09 -12.69 -1.43
C LEU A 201 2.47 -13.98 -0.70
N SER A 202 3.48 -13.95 0.16
CA SER A 202 3.94 -15.12 0.94
C SER A 202 2.83 -15.73 1.82
N PHE A 203 1.86 -14.92 2.20
CA PHE A 203 0.68 -15.36 2.94
C PHE A 203 -0.21 -16.33 2.14
N TYR A 204 -0.28 -16.16 0.82
CA TYR A 204 -1.21 -16.87 -0.04
C TYR A 204 -0.51 -17.89 -0.94
N TYR A 205 0.68 -17.55 -1.43
CA TYR A 205 1.34 -18.24 -2.54
C TYR A 205 2.76 -18.70 -2.19
N SER A 206 3.30 -19.57 -3.03
CA SER A 206 4.66 -20.07 -2.90
C SER A 206 5.69 -19.07 -3.42
N SER A 207 6.97 -19.31 -3.13
CA SER A 207 8.07 -18.55 -3.73
C SER A 207 8.14 -18.72 -5.25
N GLU A 208 7.77 -19.88 -5.78
CA GLU A 208 7.77 -20.14 -7.23
C GLU A 208 6.68 -19.36 -7.96
N ASP A 209 5.51 -19.22 -7.32
CA ASP A 209 4.45 -18.33 -7.79
C ASP A 209 4.98 -16.89 -7.87
N TYR A 210 5.65 -16.41 -6.82
CA TYR A 210 6.23 -15.06 -6.80
C TYR A 210 7.22 -14.82 -7.96
N GLU A 211 8.10 -15.78 -8.26
CA GLU A 211 9.02 -15.66 -9.41
C GLU A 211 8.27 -15.64 -10.75
N SER A 212 7.22 -16.45 -10.88
CA SER A 212 6.35 -16.45 -12.06
C SER A 212 5.58 -15.13 -12.19
N PHE A 213 5.14 -14.56 -11.07
CA PHE A 213 4.53 -13.24 -11.00
C PHE A 213 5.47 -12.13 -11.51
N LEU A 214 6.74 -12.14 -11.10
CA LEU A 214 7.73 -11.18 -11.61
C LEU A 214 7.98 -11.35 -13.11
N LYS A 215 8.01 -12.60 -13.58
CA LYS A 215 8.27 -12.94 -14.99
C LYS A 215 7.25 -12.30 -15.95
N PHE A 216 6.00 -12.15 -15.53
CA PHE A 216 4.95 -11.48 -16.32
C PHE A 216 5.37 -10.08 -16.81
N PHE A 217 6.05 -9.29 -15.99
CA PHE A 217 6.36 -7.90 -16.35
C PHE A 217 7.37 -7.77 -17.49
N GLU A 218 8.14 -8.83 -17.78
CA GLU A 218 9.03 -8.87 -18.95
C GLU A 218 8.22 -8.79 -20.27
N TYR A 219 7.03 -9.37 -20.31
CA TYR A 219 6.13 -9.38 -21.48
C TYR A 219 5.46 -8.03 -21.74
N LEU A 220 5.58 -7.08 -20.81
CA LEU A 220 5.19 -5.69 -21.06
C LEU A 220 6.25 -4.91 -21.85
N ASN A 221 7.42 -5.50 -22.15
CA ASN A 221 8.49 -4.90 -22.96
C ASN A 221 8.89 -3.49 -22.48
N GLY A 222 8.94 -3.31 -21.16
CA GLY A 222 9.27 -2.04 -20.51
C GLY A 222 8.14 -1.01 -20.48
N ALA A 223 6.94 -1.33 -20.97
CA ALA A 223 5.78 -0.45 -20.89
C ALA A 223 5.28 -0.32 -19.45
N PHE A 224 5.32 0.91 -18.93
CA PHE A 224 4.72 1.24 -17.63
C PHE A 224 3.30 1.80 -17.76
N ARG A 225 2.88 2.18 -18.98
CA ARG A 225 1.51 2.56 -19.35
C ARG A 225 1.07 1.67 -20.48
N PHE A 226 -0.10 1.06 -20.34
CA PHE A 226 -0.63 0.12 -21.32
C PHE A 226 -2.15 0.10 -21.32
N THR A 227 -2.72 -0.27 -22.45
CA THR A 227 -4.15 -0.48 -22.66
C THR A 227 -4.53 -1.91 -22.28
N TYR A 228 -5.83 -2.17 -22.16
CA TYR A 228 -6.32 -3.53 -21.97
C TYR A 228 -5.94 -4.49 -23.10
N ALA A 229 -5.84 -4.03 -24.34
CA ALA A 229 -5.42 -4.87 -25.46
C ALA A 229 -3.95 -5.29 -25.31
N GLU A 230 -3.06 -4.35 -24.98
CA GLU A 230 -1.64 -4.63 -24.71
C GLU A 230 -1.46 -5.57 -23.51
N TYR A 231 -2.26 -5.39 -22.46
CA TYR A 231 -2.31 -6.32 -21.32
C TYR A 231 -2.69 -7.75 -21.74
N ILE A 232 -3.72 -7.90 -22.58
CA ILE A 232 -4.17 -9.22 -23.05
C ILE A 232 -3.08 -9.89 -23.91
N SER A 233 -2.39 -9.15 -24.77
CA SER A 233 -1.25 -9.68 -25.52
C SER A 233 -0.14 -10.18 -24.58
N ALA A 234 0.27 -9.38 -23.59
CA ALA A 234 1.28 -9.78 -22.62
C ALA A 234 0.84 -11.00 -21.78
N TYR A 235 -0.45 -11.07 -21.41
CA TYR A 235 -1.02 -12.22 -20.72
C TYR A 235 -0.93 -13.49 -21.57
N SER A 236 -1.29 -13.43 -22.85
CA SER A 236 -1.20 -14.57 -23.77
C SER A 236 0.24 -15.05 -23.96
N GLU A 237 1.19 -14.13 -24.16
CA GLU A 237 2.61 -14.48 -24.30
C GLU A 237 3.18 -15.14 -23.03
N PHE A 238 2.77 -14.65 -21.85
CA PHE A 238 3.17 -15.26 -20.59
C PHE A 238 2.51 -16.64 -20.36
N GLU A 239 1.25 -16.82 -20.76
CA GLU A 239 0.56 -18.11 -20.71
C GLU A 239 1.24 -19.16 -21.60
N GLU A 240 1.65 -18.78 -22.81
CA GLU A 240 2.47 -19.62 -23.70
C GLU A 240 3.80 -20.01 -23.04
N TYR A 241 4.48 -19.06 -22.39
CA TYR A 241 5.71 -19.35 -21.65
C TYR A 241 5.51 -20.37 -20.53
N LEU A 242 4.44 -20.25 -19.74
CA LEU A 242 4.14 -21.22 -18.67
C LEU A 242 3.92 -22.62 -19.25
N HIS A 243 3.17 -22.70 -20.35
CA HIS A 243 2.93 -23.95 -21.06
C HIS A 243 4.23 -24.59 -21.58
N ASP A 244 5.05 -23.81 -22.29
CA ASP A 244 6.30 -24.29 -22.91
C ASP A 244 7.33 -24.75 -21.88
N ASN A 245 7.30 -24.18 -20.68
CA ASN A 245 8.18 -24.55 -19.57
C ASN A 245 7.56 -25.58 -18.62
N SER A 246 6.39 -26.13 -18.95
CA SER A 246 5.65 -27.09 -18.11
C SER A 246 5.45 -26.60 -16.66
N LYS A 247 5.26 -25.29 -16.48
CA LYS A 247 5.00 -24.68 -15.18
C LYS A 247 3.51 -24.75 -14.86
N GLU A 248 3.18 -25.05 -13.61
CA GLU A 248 1.81 -24.96 -13.15
C GLU A 248 1.35 -23.50 -13.17
N LYS A 249 0.10 -23.31 -13.60
CA LYS A 249 -0.50 -21.98 -13.70
C LYS A 249 -0.84 -21.47 -12.30
N PRO A 250 -0.28 -20.33 -11.84
CA PRO A 250 -0.57 -19.81 -10.52
C PRO A 250 -2.07 -19.49 -10.34
N PRO A 251 -2.66 -19.67 -9.14
CA PRO A 251 -4.10 -19.49 -8.95
C PRO A 251 -4.61 -18.08 -9.27
N TYR A 252 -3.79 -17.03 -9.04
CA TYR A 252 -4.14 -15.66 -9.40
C TYR A 252 -4.09 -15.38 -10.90
N PHE A 253 -3.42 -16.24 -11.68
CA PHE A 253 -3.25 -16.10 -13.12
C PHE A 253 -4.32 -16.86 -13.92
N GLU A 254 -5.29 -17.51 -13.26
CA GLU A 254 -6.30 -18.38 -13.89
C GLU A 254 -7.00 -17.75 -15.11
N THR A 255 -7.37 -16.47 -15.03
CA THR A 255 -7.96 -15.71 -16.13
C THR A 255 -7.36 -14.31 -16.24
N PRO A 256 -7.44 -13.65 -17.41
CA PRO A 256 -6.95 -12.28 -17.56
C PRO A 256 -7.60 -11.30 -16.58
N ASP A 257 -8.91 -11.41 -16.33
CA ASP A 257 -9.61 -10.50 -15.42
C ASP A 257 -9.19 -10.72 -13.96
N LYS A 258 -9.01 -11.99 -13.56
CA LYS A 258 -8.55 -12.34 -12.21
C LYS A 258 -7.15 -11.81 -11.96
N PHE A 259 -6.25 -11.96 -12.93
CA PHE A 259 -4.89 -11.48 -12.81
C PHE A 259 -4.80 -9.94 -12.83
N LEU A 260 -5.64 -9.29 -13.63
CA LEU A 260 -5.71 -7.82 -13.65
C LEU A 260 -6.21 -7.27 -12.31
N GLN A 261 -7.25 -7.89 -11.74
CA GLN A 261 -7.76 -7.55 -10.41
C GLN A 261 -6.68 -7.78 -9.34
N PHE A 262 -5.92 -8.86 -9.45
CA PHE A 262 -4.82 -9.16 -8.54
C PHE A 262 -3.71 -8.10 -8.56
N LEU A 263 -3.28 -7.67 -9.76
CA LEU A 263 -2.32 -6.55 -9.91
C LEU A 263 -2.84 -5.25 -9.28
N TYR A 264 -4.15 -5.00 -9.40
CA TYR A 264 -4.80 -3.84 -8.82
C TYR A 264 -4.87 -3.91 -7.30
N ASP A 265 -5.23 -5.06 -6.73
CA ASP A 265 -5.31 -5.29 -5.28
C ASP A 265 -3.96 -5.14 -4.58
N LEU A 266 -2.87 -5.51 -5.26
CA LEU A 266 -1.49 -5.31 -4.80
C LEU A 266 -0.98 -3.86 -4.95
N ASN A 267 -1.80 -2.94 -5.47
CA ASN A 267 -1.44 -1.55 -5.76
C ASN A 267 -0.28 -1.40 -6.76
N ILE A 268 -0.11 -2.39 -7.64
CA ILE A 268 0.94 -2.36 -8.66
C ILE A 268 0.48 -1.55 -9.86
N ILE A 269 -0.80 -1.65 -10.20
CA ILE A 269 -1.42 -0.86 -11.27
C ILE A 269 -2.56 0.00 -10.75
N CYS A 270 -2.81 1.11 -11.44
CA CYS A 270 -4.08 1.84 -11.40
C CYS A 270 -4.79 1.72 -12.74
N TYR A 271 -6.07 2.08 -12.78
CA TYR A 271 -6.77 2.36 -14.02
C TYR A 271 -7.08 3.86 -14.17
N ILE A 272 -7.16 4.33 -15.41
CA ILE A 272 -7.47 5.72 -15.74
C ILE A 272 -8.94 5.80 -16.18
N GLU A 273 -9.71 6.58 -15.46
CA GLU A 273 -11.10 6.86 -15.79
C GLU A 273 -11.22 8.23 -16.44
N ASP A 274 -11.38 8.23 -17.76
CA ASP A 274 -11.58 9.43 -18.55
C ASP A 274 -13.05 9.86 -18.48
N THR A 275 -13.28 11.12 -18.11
CA THR A 275 -14.57 11.82 -18.25
C THR A 275 -14.48 12.83 -19.37
N HIS A 276 -15.56 13.58 -19.64
CA HIS A 276 -15.53 14.62 -20.67
C HIS A 276 -14.52 15.73 -20.39
N ASP A 277 -14.29 16.06 -19.11
CA ASP A 277 -13.51 17.23 -18.71
C ASP A 277 -12.18 16.86 -18.03
N GLU A 278 -12.09 15.67 -17.42
CA GLU A 278 -10.93 15.27 -16.62
C GLU A 278 -10.67 13.75 -16.62
N SER A 279 -9.41 13.38 -16.37
CA SER A 279 -8.98 11.99 -16.20
C SER A 279 -8.69 11.71 -14.73
N PHE A 280 -9.33 10.69 -14.15
CA PHE A 280 -9.11 10.26 -12.78
C PHE A 280 -8.20 9.03 -12.72
N ILE A 281 -7.16 9.11 -11.89
CA ILE A 281 -6.28 7.97 -11.61
C ILE A 281 -6.82 7.22 -10.39
N ARG A 282 -7.30 6.00 -10.62
CA ARG A 282 -7.99 5.17 -9.63
C ARG A 282 -7.03 4.11 -9.10
N TRP A 283 -6.51 4.33 -7.90
CA TRP A 283 -5.64 3.39 -7.17
C TRP A 283 -6.47 2.59 -6.15
N CYS A 284 -6.22 1.28 -6.02
CA CYS A 284 -6.97 0.42 -5.09
C CYS A 284 -6.91 0.96 -3.64
N PHE A 285 -5.71 1.29 -3.15
CA PHE A 285 -5.54 1.88 -1.81
C PHE A 285 -6.28 3.21 -1.60
N ARG A 286 -6.58 3.98 -2.66
CA ARG A 286 -7.32 5.25 -2.55
C ARG A 286 -8.83 5.03 -2.59
N GLU A 287 -9.30 4.02 -3.30
CA GLU A 287 -10.73 3.70 -3.43
C GLU A 287 -11.28 2.93 -2.20
N ARG A 288 -10.40 2.27 -1.43
CA ARG A 288 -10.79 1.46 -0.28
C ARG A 288 -11.42 2.28 0.86
N ASN A 289 -12.62 1.90 1.30
CA ASN A 289 -13.33 2.53 2.42
C ASN A 289 -14.29 1.54 3.10
N TYR A 290 -14.98 1.97 4.17
CA TYR A 290 -15.94 1.12 4.92
C TYR A 290 -17.02 0.46 4.05
N SER A 291 -17.47 1.14 2.99
CA SER A 291 -18.49 0.63 2.06
C SER A 291 -17.89 -0.17 0.88
N ASN A 292 -16.58 -0.04 0.65
CA ASN A 292 -15.87 -0.69 -0.44
C ASN A 292 -14.48 -1.13 0.00
N ILE A 293 -14.40 -2.26 0.72
CA ILE A 293 -13.15 -2.80 1.25
C ILE A 293 -12.28 -3.49 0.19
N SER A 294 -12.90 -3.95 -0.91
CA SER A 294 -12.24 -4.61 -2.05
C SER A 294 -12.67 -3.94 -3.37
N PRO A 295 -12.11 -2.75 -3.66
CA PRO A 295 -12.38 -2.06 -4.91
C PRO A 295 -12.06 -2.93 -6.13
N LYS A 296 -12.89 -2.83 -7.17
CA LYS A 296 -12.68 -3.59 -8.41
C LYS A 296 -11.99 -2.76 -9.48
N VAL A 297 -11.13 -3.43 -10.25
CA VAL A 297 -10.49 -2.84 -11.42
C VAL A 297 -11.48 -2.75 -12.57
N LYS A 298 -11.43 -1.65 -13.33
CA LYS A 298 -12.23 -1.49 -14.55
C LYS A 298 -11.50 -2.12 -15.73
N THR A 299 -12.10 -3.12 -16.36
CA THR A 299 -11.56 -3.72 -17.60
C THR A 299 -11.71 -2.78 -18.79
N LYS A 300 -10.99 -3.06 -19.89
CA LYS A 300 -11.03 -2.24 -21.12
C LYS A 300 -10.65 -0.76 -20.90
N SER A 301 -9.81 -0.49 -19.91
CA SER A 301 -9.29 0.85 -19.59
C SER A 301 -7.81 0.98 -19.99
N ARG A 302 -7.22 2.13 -19.66
CA ARG A 302 -5.77 2.37 -19.65
C ARG A 302 -5.27 2.15 -18.23
N TYR A 303 -4.11 1.52 -18.12
CA TYR A 303 -3.47 1.21 -16.84
C TYR A 303 -2.09 1.82 -16.77
N GLU A 304 -1.63 2.08 -15.55
CA GLU A 304 -0.30 2.59 -15.27
C GLU A 304 0.29 1.88 -14.05
N ILE A 305 1.55 1.46 -14.16
CA ILE A 305 2.32 0.85 -13.07
C ILE A 305 2.75 1.94 -12.09
N HIS A 306 2.62 1.66 -10.79
CA HIS A 306 2.95 2.59 -9.72
C HIS A 306 4.38 3.10 -9.80
N TYR A 307 4.57 4.42 -9.79
CA TYR A 307 5.88 5.07 -9.96
C TYR A 307 6.95 4.54 -9.00
N GLY A 308 6.55 4.22 -7.78
CA GLY A 308 7.44 3.68 -6.76
C GLY A 308 8.05 2.31 -7.13
N ILE A 309 7.37 1.45 -7.90
CA ILE A 309 7.79 0.06 -8.14
C ILE A 309 8.36 -0.19 -9.55
N GLN A 310 8.17 0.75 -10.49
CA GLN A 310 8.57 0.62 -11.89
C GLN A 310 10.00 0.10 -12.08
N LYS A 311 10.95 0.63 -11.30
CA LYS A 311 12.37 0.29 -11.41
C LYS A 311 12.68 -1.15 -11.01
N ALA A 312 11.99 -1.70 -10.01
CA ALA A 312 12.20 -3.07 -9.55
C ALA A 312 11.55 -4.10 -10.49
N LEU A 313 10.46 -3.71 -11.17
CA LEU A 313 9.82 -4.52 -12.21
C LEU A 313 10.49 -4.40 -13.59
N ASN A 314 11.62 -3.69 -13.69
CA ASN A 314 12.34 -3.42 -14.94
C ASN A 314 11.46 -2.78 -16.04
N VAL A 315 10.45 -2.00 -15.66
CA VAL A 315 9.62 -1.21 -16.59
C VAL A 315 10.04 0.26 -16.58
N GLY A 316 9.62 1.02 -17.61
CA GLY A 316 9.91 2.46 -17.72
C GLY A 316 10.97 2.82 -18.76
N LYS A 317 11.65 1.82 -19.35
CA LYS A 317 12.45 1.98 -20.57
C LYS A 317 12.12 0.83 -21.52
N ARG A 318 11.71 1.15 -22.74
CA ARG A 318 11.51 0.13 -23.78
C ARG A 318 12.84 -0.56 -24.03
N ILE A 319 12.85 -1.87 -23.87
CA ILE A 319 13.96 -2.73 -24.26
C ILE A 319 13.71 -3.02 -25.74
N TYR A 320 14.63 -2.58 -26.59
CA TYR A 320 14.59 -2.81 -28.05
C TYR A 320 15.38 -4.05 -28.42
#